data_AF-H2XNC5-F1
#
_entry.id   AF-H2XNC5-F1
#
_cell.length_a   1.000
_cell.length_b   1.000
_cell.length_c   1.000
_cell.angle_alpha   90.00
_cell.angle_beta   90.00
_cell.angle_gamma   90.00
#
_symmetry.space_group_name_H-M   'P 1'
#
loop_
_entity.id
_entity.type
_entity.pdbx_description
1 polymer ?
#
loop_
_entity_poly.entity_id
_entity_poly.type
_entity_poly.pdbx_seq_one_letter_code
_entity_poly.pdbx_strand_id
1 'polypeptide(L)'
;MYVLSTHVLTYRTWGKAKITVFVMWVVAGITSCMSLYFRESKYSSTTGHFHCRWNFDEHISSHVTWFCVHFLLRFFVGFGLPLGTMVVAYIIIIAYLQRRKSQKKLLRRKQDRVTLTVSTVVVVYLACFLPNQISNLIYMAQGLGILPQSDVPSLAQYNIHLVVTCLSWGHGCVNPFLYAFMREDVRLKLTETVNQIGCLVPIKDRRNVTEQTQQTRGQNSRK
;
A
#
# COMPACT_ATOMS: atom_id res chain seq x y z
N MET A 1 8.45 25.68 15.60
CA MET A 1 9.14 24.48 15.04
C MET A 1 9.15 23.28 16.01
N TYR A 2 9.19 23.48 17.33
CA TYR A 2 8.88 22.43 18.32
C TYR A 2 7.41 21.97 18.27
N VAL A 3 6.49 22.88 17.94
CA VAL A 3 5.05 22.63 17.83
C VAL A 3 4.70 21.57 16.77
N LEU A 4 5.37 21.52 15.61
CA LEU A 4 5.09 20.45 14.62
C LEU A 4 5.55 19.07 15.11
N SER A 5 6.67 19.00 15.85
CA SER A 5 7.20 17.73 16.34
C SER A 5 6.42 17.19 17.53
N THR A 6 5.89 18.07 18.39
CA THR A 6 4.95 17.67 19.45
C THR A 6 3.62 17.27 18.82
N HIS A 7 3.02 18.08 17.94
CA HIS A 7 1.74 17.74 17.30
C HIS A 7 1.76 16.41 16.50
N VAL A 8 2.86 16.08 15.81
CA VAL A 8 2.99 14.78 15.09
C VAL A 8 3.04 13.59 16.06
N LEU A 9 3.68 13.74 17.24
CA LEU A 9 3.69 12.71 18.27
C LEU A 9 2.37 12.65 19.07
N THR A 10 1.71 13.79 19.28
CA THR A 10 0.40 13.90 19.96
C THR A 10 -0.75 13.40 19.08
N TYR A 11 -0.57 13.31 17.75
CA TYR A 11 -1.60 12.82 16.84
C TYR A 11 -1.79 11.30 16.91
N ARG A 12 -0.78 10.55 17.35
CA ARG A 12 -0.81 9.08 17.45
C ARG A 12 -1.52 8.63 18.72
N THR A 13 -2.82 8.92 18.81
CA THR A 13 -3.70 8.28 19.79
C THR A 13 -4.36 7.07 19.14
N TRP A 14 -4.39 5.95 19.88
CA TRP A 14 -5.01 4.71 19.40
C TRP A 14 -6.48 4.90 18.99
N GLY A 15 -7.20 5.82 19.65
CA GLY A 15 -8.56 6.19 19.30
C GLY A 15 -8.67 6.79 17.89
N LYS A 16 -7.86 7.80 17.56
CA LYS A 16 -7.85 8.42 16.22
C LYS A 16 -7.48 7.41 15.14
N ALA A 17 -6.48 6.55 15.40
CA ALA A 17 -6.08 5.50 14.46
C ALA A 17 -7.23 4.52 14.18
N LYS A 18 -7.94 4.06 15.23
CA LYS A 18 -9.11 3.19 15.08
C LYS A 18 -10.22 3.85 14.28
N ILE A 19 -10.53 5.12 14.55
CA ILE A 19 -11.53 5.88 13.81
C ILE A 19 -11.14 5.99 12.33
N THR A 20 -9.90 6.36 12.02
CA THR A 20 -9.43 6.45 10.64
C THR A 20 -9.53 5.11 9.90
N VAL A 21 -9.11 4.01 10.54
CA VAL A 21 -9.22 2.67 9.94
C VAL A 21 -10.68 2.29 9.72
N PHE A 22 -11.56 2.57 10.68
CA PHE A 22 -12.99 2.32 10.53
C PHE A 22 -13.59 3.09 9.36
N VAL A 23 -13.29 4.39 9.24
CA VAL A 23 -13.74 5.22 8.12
C VAL A 23 -13.22 4.67 6.78
N MET A 24 -11.95 4.25 6.72
CA MET A 24 -11.38 3.63 5.52
C MET A 24 -12.15 2.35 5.11
N TRP A 25 -12.50 1.51 6.08
CA TRP A 25 -13.30 0.30 5.83
C TRP A 25 -14.71 0.61 5.34
N VAL A 26 -15.38 1.60 5.93
CA VAL A 26 -16.71 2.03 5.49
C VAL A 26 -16.66 2.54 4.05
N VAL A 27 -15.71 3.40 3.72
CA VAL A 27 -15.52 3.92 2.34
C VAL A 27 -15.20 2.79 1.37
N ALA A 28 -14.34 1.85 1.75
CA ALA A 28 -14.04 0.68 0.94
C ALA A 28 -15.27 -0.22 0.71
N GLY A 29 -16.10 -0.40 1.74
CA GLY A 29 -17.34 -1.16 1.65
C GLY A 29 -18.35 -0.51 0.70
N ILE A 30 -18.54 0.81 0.80
CA ILE A 30 -19.45 1.57 -0.08
C ILE A 30 -19.01 1.48 -1.54
N THR A 31 -17.73 1.74 -1.81
CA THR A 31 -17.17 1.69 -3.17
C THR A 31 -17.22 0.28 -3.76
N SER A 32 -16.98 -0.75 -2.94
CA SER A 32 -17.09 -2.15 -3.35
C SER A 32 -18.54 -2.56 -3.63
N CYS A 33 -19.47 -2.16 -2.77
CA CYS A 33 -20.90 -2.43 -2.94
C CYS A 33 -21.42 -1.82 -4.25
N MET A 34 -21.08 -0.55 -4.52
CA MET A 34 -21.41 0.09 -5.80
C MET A 34 -20.82 -0.65 -6.99
N SER A 35 -19.58 -1.15 -6.86
CA SER A 35 -18.93 -1.93 -7.91
C SER A 35 -19.60 -3.29 -8.16
N LEU A 36 -20.18 -3.90 -7.13
CA LEU A 36 -20.92 -5.16 -7.23
C LEU A 36 -22.32 -4.95 -7.82
N TYR A 37 -22.98 -3.86 -7.46
CA TYR A 37 -24.31 -3.52 -7.98
C TYR A 37 -24.32 -3.41 -9.50
N PHE A 38 -23.31 -2.76 -10.09
CA PHE A 38 -23.18 -2.62 -11.56
C PHE A 38 -22.56 -3.84 -12.25
N ARG A 39 -22.37 -4.97 -11.54
CA ARG A 39 -21.66 -6.14 -12.07
C ARG A 39 -22.65 -7.20 -12.53
N GLU A 40 -22.52 -7.61 -13.79
CA GLU A 40 -23.42 -8.59 -14.41
C GLU A 40 -22.63 -9.68 -15.14
N SER A 41 -23.18 -10.89 -15.17
CA SER A 41 -22.67 -11.98 -16.01
C SER A 41 -23.55 -12.14 -17.24
N LYS A 42 -22.98 -11.91 -18.43
CA LYS A 42 -23.66 -12.16 -19.71
C LYS A 42 -22.99 -13.31 -20.46
N TYR A 43 -23.80 -14.24 -20.96
CA TYR A 43 -23.30 -15.32 -21.81
C TYR A 43 -22.91 -14.75 -23.18
N SER A 44 -21.69 -15.04 -23.63
CA SER A 44 -21.23 -14.66 -24.97
C SER A 44 -21.29 -15.87 -25.89
N SER A 45 -22.23 -15.86 -26.84
CA SER A 45 -22.35 -16.89 -27.86
C SER A 45 -21.12 -16.97 -28.77
N THR A 46 -20.36 -15.87 -28.91
CA THR A 46 -19.14 -15.82 -29.73
C THR A 46 -17.97 -16.59 -29.09
N THR A 47 -17.85 -16.58 -27.76
CA THR A 47 -16.76 -17.28 -27.05
C THR A 47 -17.21 -18.55 -26.35
N GLY A 48 -18.52 -18.84 -26.29
CA GLY A 48 -19.08 -19.99 -25.58
C GLY A 48 -18.98 -19.93 -24.05
N HIS A 49 -18.71 -18.76 -23.47
CA HIS A 49 -18.42 -18.59 -22.05
C HIS A 49 -19.18 -17.39 -21.45
N PHE A 50 -19.43 -17.43 -20.14
CA PHE A 50 -19.96 -16.31 -19.39
C PHE A 50 -18.89 -15.24 -19.16
N HIS A 51 -19.19 -14.00 -19.52
CA HIS A 51 -18.33 -12.84 -19.23
C HIS A 51 -18.93 -12.06 -18.06
N CYS A 52 -18.12 -11.83 -17.03
CA CYS A 52 -18.47 -10.91 -15.96
C CYS A 52 -17.97 -9.51 -16.33
N ARG A 53 -18.90 -8.60 -16.66
CA ARG A 53 -18.60 -7.23 -17.09
C ARG A 53 -19.42 -6.24 -16.27
N TRP A 54 -18.98 -4.99 -16.25
CA TRP A 54 -19.82 -3.93 -15.72
C TRP A 54 -20.94 -3.64 -16.72
N ASN A 55 -22.19 -3.68 -16.25
CA ASN A 55 -23.33 -3.23 -17.02
C ASN A 55 -23.82 -1.91 -16.43
N PHE A 56 -23.58 -0.84 -17.16
CA PHE A 56 -24.14 0.45 -16.81
C PHE A 56 -25.46 0.72 -17.53
N ASP A 57 -25.83 -0.04 -18.57
CA ASP A 57 -26.92 0.19 -19.55
C ASP A 57 -28.36 -0.09 -19.05
N GLU A 58 -28.60 -0.37 -17.77
CA GLU A 58 -29.97 -0.61 -17.25
C GLU A 58 -30.71 0.66 -16.76
N HIS A 59 -30.00 1.72 -16.35
CA HIS A 59 -30.55 3.03 -15.93
C HIS A 59 -30.59 4.14 -17.02
N ILE A 60 -31.57 4.06 -17.94
CA ILE A 60 -31.72 4.78 -19.23
C ILE A 60 -31.59 6.32 -19.23
N SER A 61 -31.52 6.98 -18.07
CA SER A 61 -31.34 8.43 -17.97
C SER A 61 -30.01 8.89 -17.37
N SER A 62 -29.17 8.00 -16.82
CA SER A 62 -27.94 8.40 -16.10
C SER A 62 -26.75 7.45 -16.23
N HIS A 63 -26.75 6.54 -17.23
CA HIS A 63 -25.66 5.57 -17.43
C HIS A 63 -24.27 6.22 -17.46
N VAL A 64 -24.13 7.29 -18.24
CA VAL A 64 -22.86 8.01 -18.41
C VAL A 64 -22.38 8.59 -17.09
N THR A 65 -23.29 9.14 -16.28
CA THR A 65 -22.96 9.70 -14.97
C THR A 65 -22.46 8.61 -14.03
N TRP A 66 -23.17 7.48 -13.90
CA TRP A 66 -22.77 6.39 -13.02
C TRP A 66 -21.49 5.69 -13.49
N PHE A 67 -21.31 5.55 -14.80
CA PHE A 67 -20.07 5.08 -15.41
C PHE A 67 -18.89 5.98 -15.00
N CYS A 68 -18.99 7.30 -15.24
CA CYS A 68 -17.97 8.26 -14.85
C CYS A 68 -17.71 8.24 -13.34
N VAL A 69 -18.77 8.28 -12.53
CA VAL A 69 -18.66 8.26 -11.07
C VAL A 69 -17.92 7.01 -10.60
N HIS A 70 -18.23 5.84 -11.15
CA HIS A 70 -17.57 4.59 -10.80
C HIS A 70 -16.05 4.66 -11.06
N PHE A 71 -15.64 4.99 -12.29
CA PHE A 71 -14.23 4.99 -12.67
C PHE A 71 -13.44 6.13 -12.02
N LEU A 72 -14.02 7.33 -11.91
CA LEU A 72 -13.38 8.46 -11.23
C LEU A 72 -13.27 8.23 -9.72
N LEU A 73 -14.30 7.70 -9.07
CA LEU A 73 -14.25 7.37 -7.65
C LEU A 73 -13.18 6.32 -7.38
N ARG A 74 -13.10 5.28 -8.22
CA ARG A 74 -12.05 4.27 -8.16
C ARG A 74 -10.65 4.86 -8.38
N PHE A 75 -10.50 5.83 -9.29
CA PHE A 75 -9.23 6.51 -9.52
C PHE A 75 -8.83 7.39 -8.34
N PHE A 76 -9.70 8.30 -7.89
CA PHE A 76 -9.37 9.25 -6.83
C PHE A 76 -9.25 8.58 -5.47
N VAL A 77 -10.22 7.73 -5.09
CA VAL A 77 -10.20 7.07 -3.77
C VAL A 77 -9.22 5.92 -3.74
N GLY A 78 -9.18 5.11 -4.80
CA GLY A 78 -8.31 3.94 -4.88
C GLY A 78 -6.86 4.27 -5.20
N PHE A 79 -6.57 5.39 -5.87
CA PHE A 79 -5.22 5.74 -6.28
C PHE A 79 -4.74 7.15 -5.92
N GLY A 80 -5.52 8.18 -6.27
CA GLY A 80 -5.11 9.58 -6.12
C GLY A 80 -4.91 10.01 -4.66
N LEU A 81 -5.87 9.72 -3.79
CA LEU A 81 -5.80 10.02 -2.36
C LEU A 81 -4.61 9.32 -1.69
N PRO A 82 -4.43 7.98 -1.81
CA PRO A 82 -3.24 7.32 -1.27
C PRO A 82 -1.93 7.91 -1.81
N LEU A 83 -1.83 8.15 -3.13
CA LEU A 83 -0.63 8.75 -3.71
C LEU A 83 -0.34 10.15 -3.15
N GLY A 84 -1.36 11.01 -3.10
CA GLY A 84 -1.25 12.36 -2.55
C GLY A 84 -0.79 12.34 -1.09
N THR A 85 -1.36 11.46 -0.28
CA THR A 85 -0.91 11.30 1.12
C THR A 85 0.55 10.86 1.21
N MET A 86 0.99 9.93 0.36
CA MET A 86 2.39 9.48 0.33
C MET A 86 3.34 10.59 -0.08
N VAL A 87 3.00 11.37 -1.11
CA VAL A 87 3.83 12.50 -1.59
C VAL A 87 3.94 13.57 -0.50
N VAL A 88 2.83 13.99 0.10
CA VAL A 88 2.84 14.99 1.18
C VAL A 88 3.65 14.49 2.38
N ALA A 89 3.44 13.24 2.79
CA ALA A 89 4.22 12.64 3.87
C ALA A 89 5.72 12.60 3.55
N TYR A 90 6.08 12.27 2.31
CA TYR A 90 7.47 12.22 1.86
C TYR A 90 8.14 13.59 1.85
N ILE A 91 7.45 14.63 1.37
CA ILE A 91 7.92 16.02 1.42
C ILE A 91 8.17 16.46 2.87
N ILE A 92 7.23 16.16 3.77
CA ILE A 92 7.36 16.46 5.21
C ILE A 92 8.57 15.73 5.81
N ILE A 93 8.75 14.44 5.49
CA ILE A 93 9.89 13.65 5.94
C ILE A 93 11.19 14.27 5.44
N ILE A 94 11.34 14.56 4.14
CA ILE A 94 12.55 15.18 3.59
C ILE A 94 12.82 16.52 4.27
N ALA A 95 11.82 17.39 4.39
CA ALA A 95 11.98 18.70 5.00
C ALA A 95 12.42 18.59 6.48
N TYR A 96 11.84 17.66 7.22
CA TYR A 96 12.25 17.36 8.60
C TYR A 96 13.69 16.83 8.67
N LEU A 97 14.07 15.96 7.74
CA LEU A 97 15.41 15.36 7.68
C LEU A 97 16.49 16.37 7.27
N GLN A 98 16.21 17.23 6.29
CA GLN A 98 17.12 18.29 5.85
C GLN A 98 17.43 19.27 6.97
N ARG A 99 16.42 19.64 7.79
CA ARG A 99 16.60 20.50 8.96
C ARG A 99 17.48 19.88 10.06
N ARG A 100 17.61 18.55 10.10
CA ARG A 100 18.40 17.81 11.11
C ARG A 100 19.75 17.28 10.60
N LYS A 101 20.13 17.59 9.36
CA LYS A 101 21.43 17.18 8.76
C LYS A 101 22.67 17.64 9.56
N SER A 102 22.52 18.57 10.51
CA SER A 102 23.60 19.09 11.35
C SER A 102 24.06 18.15 12.49
N GLN A 103 23.34 17.05 12.80
CA GLN A 103 23.62 16.24 14.00
C GLN A 103 23.94 14.75 13.68
N LYS A 104 25.22 14.39 13.81
CA LYS A 104 25.84 13.04 13.98
C LYS A 104 25.65 11.99 12.85
N LYS A 105 26.78 11.34 12.48
CA LYS A 105 26.94 10.31 11.42
C LYS A 105 26.00 9.10 11.52
N LEU A 106 25.62 8.71 12.75
CA LEU A 106 24.69 7.60 13.02
C LEU A 106 23.23 7.96 12.66
N LEU A 107 22.85 9.23 12.84
CA LEU A 107 21.52 9.73 12.47
C LEU A 107 21.36 9.64 10.95
N ARG A 108 22.39 10.03 10.19
CA ARG A 108 22.40 9.98 8.71
C ARG A 108 22.12 8.58 8.14
N ARG A 109 22.75 7.53 8.68
CA ARG A 109 22.49 6.14 8.24
C ARG A 109 21.04 5.71 8.48
N LYS A 110 20.45 6.10 9.62
CA LYS A 110 19.05 5.80 9.94
C LYS A 110 18.08 6.58 9.03
N GLN A 111 18.45 7.80 8.65
CA GLN A 111 17.70 8.66 7.72
C GLN A 111 17.70 8.12 6.29
N ASP A 112 18.85 7.65 5.80
CA ASP A 112 18.97 7.06 4.46
C ASP A 112 18.10 5.80 4.35
N ARG A 113 18.04 4.96 5.39
CA ARG A 113 17.16 3.78 5.42
C ARG A 113 15.67 4.13 5.41
N VAL A 114 15.23 5.13 6.16
CA VAL A 114 13.82 5.58 6.16
C VAL A 114 13.43 6.13 4.79
N THR A 115 14.30 6.94 4.18
CA THR A 115 14.07 7.52 2.85
C THR A 115 14.00 6.42 1.79
N LEU A 116 14.92 5.44 1.84
CA LEU A 116 14.91 4.30 0.94
C LEU A 116 13.66 3.45 1.10
N THR A 117 13.24 3.16 2.33
CA THR A 117 11.99 2.43 2.63
C THR A 117 10.78 3.12 2.01
N VAL A 118 10.59 4.42 2.29
CA VAL A 118 9.43 5.17 1.79
C VAL A 118 9.47 5.28 0.27
N SER A 119 10.65 5.53 -0.31
CA SER A 119 10.84 5.57 -1.76
C SER A 119 10.46 4.24 -2.42
N THR A 120 10.94 3.12 -1.89
CA THR A 120 10.59 1.80 -2.42
C THR A 120 9.09 1.51 -2.32
N VAL A 121 8.43 1.88 -1.21
CA VAL A 121 6.97 1.73 -1.07
C VAL A 121 6.24 2.54 -2.15
N VAL A 122 6.64 3.79 -2.40
CA VAL A 122 6.04 4.63 -3.44
C VAL A 122 6.27 4.04 -4.83
N VAL A 123 7.48 3.59 -5.14
CA VAL A 123 7.82 2.99 -6.44
C VAL A 123 7.01 1.72 -6.67
N VAL A 124 6.94 0.82 -5.69
CA VAL A 124 6.13 -0.40 -5.79
C VAL A 124 4.65 -0.07 -5.98
N TYR A 125 4.14 0.86 -5.19
CA TYR A 125 2.75 1.30 -5.30
C TYR A 125 2.44 1.82 -6.72
N LEU A 126 3.31 2.68 -7.26
CA LEU A 126 3.17 3.19 -8.63
C LEU A 126 3.29 2.06 -9.65
N ALA A 127 4.32 1.23 -9.57
CA ALA A 127 4.53 0.13 -10.50
C ALA A 127 3.34 -0.84 -10.53
N CYS A 128 2.70 -1.10 -9.39
CA CYS A 128 1.58 -2.03 -9.31
C CYS A 128 0.23 -1.41 -9.66
N PHE A 129 -0.06 -0.20 -9.17
CA PHE A 129 -1.39 0.41 -9.34
C PHE A 129 -1.49 1.29 -10.58
N LEU A 130 -0.48 2.11 -10.89
CA LEU A 130 -0.57 3.10 -11.96
C LEU A 130 -0.94 2.48 -13.32
N PRO A 131 -0.34 1.35 -13.77
CA PRO A 131 -0.69 0.76 -15.07
C PRO A 131 -2.17 0.34 -15.15
N ASN A 132 -2.69 -0.24 -14.07
CA ASN A 132 -4.10 -0.61 -13.99
C ASN A 132 -5.02 0.62 -14.00
N GLN A 133 -4.65 1.68 -13.27
CA GLN A 133 -5.45 2.91 -13.25
C GLN A 133 -5.47 3.62 -14.60
N ILE A 134 -4.33 3.65 -15.32
CA ILE A 134 -4.28 4.16 -16.70
C ILE A 134 -5.18 3.34 -17.61
N SER A 135 -5.10 2.01 -17.54
CA SER A 135 -5.96 1.13 -18.36
C SER A 135 -7.45 1.39 -18.12
N ASN A 136 -7.86 1.60 -16.86
CA ASN A 136 -9.24 1.94 -16.51
C ASN A 136 -9.66 3.33 -17.01
N LEU A 137 -8.76 4.32 -16.98
CA LEU A 137 -9.04 5.65 -17.54
C LEU A 137 -9.14 5.64 -19.07
N ILE A 138 -8.32 4.83 -19.74
CA ILE A 138 -8.44 4.62 -21.19
C ILE A 138 -9.79 3.99 -21.52
N TYR A 139 -10.19 2.94 -20.79
CA TYR A 139 -11.49 2.30 -20.96
C TYR A 139 -12.65 3.30 -20.74
N MET A 140 -12.54 4.13 -19.70
CA MET A 140 -13.50 5.21 -19.45
C MET A 140 -13.55 6.22 -20.62
N ALA A 141 -12.40 6.67 -21.10
CA ALA A 141 -12.31 7.64 -22.19
C ALA A 141 -12.84 7.08 -23.53
N GLN A 142 -12.64 5.78 -23.79
CA GLN A 142 -13.23 5.07 -24.93
C GLN A 142 -14.76 4.98 -24.80
N GLY A 143 -15.28 4.61 -23.63
CA GLY A 143 -16.72 4.57 -23.37
C GLY A 143 -17.41 5.93 -23.46
N LEU A 144 -16.66 7.03 -23.30
CA LEU A 144 -17.15 8.41 -23.49
C LEU A 144 -16.98 8.93 -24.92
N GLY A 145 -16.40 8.15 -25.83
CA GLY A 145 -16.10 8.58 -27.21
C GLY A 145 -14.98 9.62 -27.32
N ILE A 146 -14.20 9.84 -26.25
CA ILE A 146 -13.06 10.77 -26.24
C ILE A 146 -11.86 10.15 -26.97
N LEU A 147 -11.66 8.84 -26.78
CA LEU A 147 -10.64 8.06 -27.47
C LEU A 147 -11.30 7.09 -28.46
N PRO A 148 -10.66 6.83 -29.61
CA PRO A 148 -11.14 5.82 -30.53
C PRO A 148 -11.16 4.44 -29.85
N GLN A 149 -12.27 3.74 -30.04
CA GLN A 149 -12.46 2.37 -29.58
C GLN A 149 -12.56 1.45 -30.80
N SER A 150 -11.75 0.40 -30.83
CA SER A 150 -11.92 -0.67 -31.80
C SER A 150 -13.09 -1.55 -31.38
N ASP A 151 -13.92 -2.00 -32.32
CA ASP A 151 -15.07 -2.88 -32.04
C ASP A 151 -14.65 -4.18 -31.34
N VAL A 152 -13.45 -4.66 -31.66
CA VAL A 152 -12.83 -5.83 -31.04
C VAL A 152 -11.48 -5.43 -30.43
N PRO A 153 -11.28 -5.61 -29.11
CA PRO A 153 -9.97 -5.40 -28.49
C PRO A 153 -8.95 -6.34 -29.12
N SER A 154 -7.75 -5.84 -29.44
CA SER A 154 -6.70 -6.71 -29.92
C SER A 154 -6.26 -7.69 -28.81
N LEU A 155 -5.77 -8.87 -29.19
CA LEU A 155 -5.25 -9.86 -28.23
C LEU A 155 -4.18 -9.25 -27.32
N ALA A 156 -3.36 -8.34 -27.87
CA ALA A 156 -2.36 -7.59 -27.11
C ALA A 156 -3.00 -6.68 -26.05
N GLN A 157 -4.06 -5.93 -26.38
CA GLN A 157 -4.77 -5.07 -25.42
C GLN A 157 -5.39 -5.89 -24.29
N TYR A 158 -6.00 -7.03 -24.61
CA TYR A 158 -6.56 -7.94 -23.62
C TYR A 158 -5.48 -8.48 -22.67
N ASN A 159 -4.36 -8.98 -23.21
CA ASN A 159 -3.26 -9.51 -22.41
C ASN A 159 -2.62 -8.44 -21.53
N ILE A 160 -2.42 -7.22 -22.06
CA ILE A 160 -1.91 -6.09 -21.29
C ILE A 160 -2.87 -5.77 -20.13
N HIS A 161 -4.17 -5.65 -20.40
CA HIS A 161 -5.18 -5.38 -19.38
C HIS A 161 -5.19 -6.46 -18.28
N LEU A 162 -5.09 -7.73 -18.67
CA LEU A 162 -5.01 -8.86 -17.74
C LEU A 162 -3.77 -8.75 -16.85
N VAL A 163 -2.59 -8.52 -17.44
CA VAL A 163 -1.32 -8.40 -16.70
C VAL A 163 -1.37 -7.23 -15.70
N VAL A 164 -1.80 -6.05 -16.13
CA VAL A 164 -1.86 -4.89 -15.23
C VAL A 164 -2.90 -5.06 -14.13
N THR A 165 -4.00 -5.74 -14.42
CA THR A 165 -5.01 -6.10 -13.42
C THR A 165 -4.38 -7.05 -12.40
N CYS A 166 -3.82 -8.18 -12.83
CA CYS A 166 -3.15 -9.14 -11.95
C CYS A 166 -2.08 -8.48 -11.08
N LEU A 167 -1.30 -7.56 -11.66
CA LEU A 167 -0.26 -6.82 -10.93
C LEU A 167 -0.84 -5.92 -9.84
N SER A 168 -1.93 -5.20 -10.12
CA SER A 168 -2.59 -4.34 -9.13
C SER A 168 -3.18 -5.14 -7.97
N TRP A 169 -3.84 -6.27 -8.25
CA TRP A 169 -4.41 -7.13 -7.22
C TRP A 169 -3.33 -7.89 -6.45
N GLY A 170 -2.23 -8.27 -7.13
CA GLY A 170 -1.06 -8.92 -6.55
C GLY A 170 -0.20 -8.01 -5.66
N HIS A 171 -0.46 -6.70 -5.60
CA HIS A 171 0.26 -5.77 -4.74
C HIS A 171 0.26 -6.21 -3.26
N GLY A 172 -0.81 -6.87 -2.79
CA GLY A 172 -0.88 -7.42 -1.44
C GLY A 172 0.26 -8.37 -1.09
N CYS A 173 0.77 -9.12 -2.07
CA CYS A 173 1.88 -10.06 -1.92
C CYS A 173 3.23 -9.36 -1.74
N VAL A 174 3.36 -8.08 -2.11
CA VAL A 174 4.61 -7.34 -1.99
C VAL A 174 4.86 -6.92 -0.52
N ASN A 175 3.80 -6.74 0.26
CA ASN A 175 3.90 -6.28 1.66
C ASN A 175 4.79 -7.18 2.55
N PRO A 176 4.64 -8.52 2.59
CA PRO A 176 5.55 -9.41 3.32
C PRO A 176 7.03 -9.21 2.97
N PHE A 177 7.36 -9.04 1.68
CA PHE A 177 8.73 -8.80 1.24
C PHE A 177 9.22 -7.42 1.70
N LEU A 178 8.41 -6.37 1.55
CA LEU A 178 8.75 -5.03 2.04
C LEU A 178 9.06 -5.05 3.53
N TYR A 179 8.22 -5.69 4.35
CA TYR A 179 8.47 -5.78 5.79
C TYR A 179 9.68 -6.65 6.12
N ALA A 180 9.84 -7.79 5.46
CA ALA A 180 10.96 -8.70 5.68
C ALA A 180 12.30 -8.10 5.25
N PHE A 181 12.37 -7.23 4.25
CA PHE A 181 13.64 -6.66 3.81
C PHE A 181 13.97 -5.30 4.44
N MET A 182 12.96 -4.49 4.76
CA MET A 182 13.17 -3.11 5.23
C MET A 182 13.30 -2.98 6.75
N ARG A 183 12.76 -3.92 7.54
CA ARG A 183 12.78 -3.86 9.00
C ARG A 183 13.77 -4.84 9.59
N GLU A 184 14.85 -4.32 10.15
CA GLU A 184 15.91 -5.11 10.79
C GLU A 184 15.38 -5.89 12.01
N ASP A 185 14.41 -5.33 12.74
CA ASP A 185 13.66 -5.98 13.82
C ASP A 185 12.82 -7.17 13.33
N VAL A 186 12.19 -7.03 12.15
CA VAL A 186 11.42 -8.12 11.53
C VAL A 186 12.36 -9.19 11.00
N ARG A 187 13.48 -8.82 10.36
CA ARG A 187 14.51 -9.76 9.88
C ARG A 187 15.06 -10.60 11.01
N LEU A 188 15.43 -9.98 12.12
CA LEU A 188 15.98 -10.68 13.28
C LEU A 188 14.96 -11.66 13.86
N LYS A 189 13.71 -11.25 14.02
CA LYS A 189 12.63 -12.15 14.46
C LYS A 189 12.34 -13.26 13.45
N LEU A 190 12.33 -12.96 12.16
CA LEU A 190 12.08 -13.96 11.11
C LEU A 190 13.20 -15.00 11.08
N THR A 191 14.45 -14.58 11.18
CA THR A 191 15.61 -15.48 11.29
C THR A 191 15.59 -16.28 12.58
N GLU A 192 15.18 -15.69 13.70
CA GLU A 192 15.01 -16.40 14.97
C GLU A 192 13.90 -17.46 14.87
N THR A 193 12.74 -17.12 14.32
CA THR A 193 11.63 -18.07 14.12
C THR A 193 11.96 -19.14 13.08
N VAL A 194 12.62 -18.80 11.97
CA VAL A 194 13.08 -19.78 10.96
C VAL A 194 14.15 -20.70 11.55
N ASN A 195 15.06 -20.19 12.39
CA ASN A 195 16.02 -21.03 13.10
C ASN A 195 15.34 -21.92 14.15
N GLN A 196 14.25 -21.47 14.80
CA GLN A 196 13.45 -22.31 15.70
C GLN A 196 12.65 -23.40 14.96
N ILE A 197 12.23 -23.13 13.72
CA ILE A 197 11.50 -24.11 12.89
C ILE A 197 12.48 -25.09 12.22
N GLY A 198 13.65 -24.60 11.78
CA GLY A 198 14.71 -25.40 11.15
C GLY A 198 15.61 -26.16 12.13
N CYS A 199 15.61 -25.77 13.41
CA CYS A 199 16.30 -26.45 14.49
C CYS A 199 15.36 -26.54 15.70
N LEU A 200 14.94 -27.76 16.06
CA LEU A 200 14.46 -28.11 17.41
C LEU A 200 15.60 -27.90 18.42
N VAL A 201 16.02 -26.66 18.64
CA VAL A 201 16.98 -26.31 19.69
C VAL A 201 16.23 -25.52 20.76
N PRO A 202 16.10 -26.06 21.98
CA PRO A 202 15.47 -25.36 23.08
C PRO A 202 16.33 -24.15 23.46
N ILE A 203 15.76 -22.95 23.38
CA ILE A 203 16.44 -21.74 23.81
C ILE A 203 16.53 -21.76 25.33
N LYS A 204 17.75 -21.96 25.85
CA LYS A 204 18.08 -21.68 27.25
C LYS A 204 17.96 -20.17 27.48
N ASP A 205 17.12 -19.84 28.45
CA ASP A 205 16.64 -18.52 28.82
C ASP A 205 17.73 -17.43 28.84
N ARG A 206 17.48 -16.35 28.08
CA ARG A 206 18.35 -15.17 27.96
C ARG A 206 18.23 -14.21 29.16
N ARG A 207 17.60 -14.63 30.27
CA ARG A 207 17.50 -13.84 31.51
C ARG A 207 18.81 -13.74 32.31
N ASN A 208 19.74 -14.68 32.17
CA ASN A 208 20.95 -14.70 33.04
C ASN A 208 22.11 -13.81 32.56
N VAL A 209 22.12 -13.37 31.29
CA VAL A 209 23.21 -12.53 30.76
C VAL A 209 23.09 -11.07 31.21
N THR A 210 21.87 -10.61 31.48
CA THR A 210 21.63 -9.23 31.92
C THR A 210 22.00 -9.02 33.39
N GLU A 211 21.87 -10.05 34.24
CA GLU A 211 22.25 -9.97 35.66
C GLU A 211 23.77 -9.99 35.87
N GLN A 212 24.52 -10.82 35.14
CA GLN A 212 25.98 -10.87 35.28
C GLN A 212 26.67 -9.58 34.82
N THR A 213 26.12 -8.86 33.83
CA THR A 213 26.72 -7.59 33.37
C THR A 213 26.52 -6.45 34.36
N GLN A 214 25.47 -6.50 35.20
CA GLN A 214 25.26 -5.50 36.26
C GLN A 214 26.11 -5.79 37.50
N GLN A 215 26.34 -7.07 37.84
CA GLN A 215 27.12 -7.44 39.02
C GLN A 215 28.62 -7.15 38.86
N THR A 216 29.18 -7.34 37.65
CA THR A 216 30.59 -6.98 37.35
C THR A 216 30.81 -5.45 37.33
N ARG A 217 29.77 -4.65 37.04
CA ARG A 217 29.86 -3.17 37.08
C ARG A 217 29.74 -2.59 38.48
N GLY A 218 29.07 -3.28 39.40
CA GLY A 218 28.93 -2.88 40.81
C GLY A 218 30.19 -3.12 41.65
N GLN A 219 30.99 -4.15 41.35
CA GLN A 219 32.21 -4.46 42.11
C GLN A 219 33.43 -3.61 41.72
N ASN A 220 33.50 -3.08 40.50
CA ASN A 220 34.60 -2.20 40.07
C ASN A 220 34.44 -0.73 40.49
N SER A 221 33.37 -0.37 41.21
CA SER A 221 33.16 0.99 41.72
C SER A 221 33.39 1.11 43.23
N ARG A 222 33.85 0.04 43.89
CA ARG A 222 34.15 -0.02 45.34
C ARG A 222 35.59 -0.46 45.67
N LYS A 223 36.50 -0.40 44.70
CA LYS A 223 37.95 -0.50 44.95
C LYS A 223 38.62 0.77 44.49
#